data_AF-A0A165WVU9-F1
#
_entry.id   AF-A0A165WVU9-F1
#
_cell.length_a   1.000
_cell.length_b   1.000
_cell.length_c   1.000
_cell.angle_alpha   90.00
_cell.angle_beta   90.00
_cell.angle_gamma   90.00
#
_symmetry.space_group_name_H-M   'P 1'
#
loop_
_entity.id
_entity.type
_entity.pdbx_description
1 polymer ?
#
loop_
_entity_poly.entity_id
_entity_poly.type
_entity_poly.pdbx_seq_one_letter_code
_entity_poly.pdbx_strand_id
1 'polypeptide(L)' 'MMIRDIRLRWNSSQAMMARGLLLRDAVDDFAFNSKKYRHLLLSPEDWKSVESLNSILQVCSFVLFIAITD' A
#
# COMPACT_ATOMS: atom_id res chain seq x y z
N MET A 1 11.61 27.06 10.07
CA MET A 1 10.61 26.30 10.84
C MET A 1 10.39 24.98 10.10
N MET A 2 10.88 23.86 10.66
CA MET A 2 10.82 22.54 10.02
C MET A 2 9.37 22.10 9.81
N ILE A 3 9.02 21.83 8.56
CA ILE A 3 7.72 21.32 8.14
C ILE A 3 7.70 19.80 8.44
N ARG A 4 6.61 19.33 9.06
CA ARG A 4 6.43 18.00 9.68
C ARG A 4 6.59 16.83 8.68
N ASP A 5 7.75 16.19 8.71
CA ASP A 5 8.12 15.06 7.83
C ASP A 5 7.86 13.67 8.47
N ILE A 6 6.74 13.51 9.20
CA ILE A 6 6.45 12.27 9.97
C ILE A 6 5.17 11.56 9.48
N ARG A 7 4.26 12.24 8.78
CA ARG A 7 2.97 11.66 8.35
C ARG A 7 3.10 10.53 7.32
N LEU A 8 4.17 10.51 6.51
CA LEU A 8 4.37 9.55 5.42
C LEU A 8 5.37 8.43 5.75
N ARG A 9 6.15 8.57 6.84
CA ARG A 9 7.22 7.61 7.15
C ARG A 9 6.70 6.32 7.79
N TRP A 10 5.61 6.40 8.55
CA TRP A 10 5.08 5.26 9.33
C TRP A 10 3.87 4.57 8.67
N ASN A 11 3.30 5.12 7.60
CA ASN A 11 2.20 4.53 6.83
C ASN A 11 2.55 4.34 5.34
N SER A 12 3.82 4.49 4.96
CA SER A 12 4.28 4.33 3.57
C SER A 12 3.87 2.98 2.98
N SER A 13 3.93 1.90 3.78
CA SER A 13 3.48 0.56 3.37
C SER A 13 1.98 0.51 3.08
N GLN A 14 1.14 1.17 3.89
CA GLN A 14 -0.31 1.22 3.67
C GLN A 14 -0.63 2.04 2.41
N ALA A 15 0.01 3.20 2.24
CA ALA A 15 -0.15 4.01 1.04
C ALA A 15 0.32 3.28 -0.23
N MET A 16 1.42 2.52 -0.13
CA MET A 16 1.92 1.66 -1.21
C MET A 16 0.94 0.54 -1.53
N MET A 17 0.38 -0.13 -0.52
CA MET A 17 -0.64 -1.18 -0.72
C MET A 17 -1.89 -0.61 -1.40
N ALA A 18 -2.43 0.51 -0.91
CA ALA A 18 -3.58 1.17 -1.51
C ALA A 18 -3.32 1.55 -2.98
N ARG A 19 -2.14 2.08 -3.29
CA ARG A 19 -1.74 2.43 -4.66
C ARG A 19 -1.53 1.19 -5.53
N GLY A 20 -0.97 0.12 -4.99
CA GLY A 20 -0.81 -1.16 -5.66
C GLY A 20 -2.16 -1.79 -6.03
N LEU A 21 -3.14 -1.73 -5.12
CA LEU A 21 -4.50 -2.21 -5.38
C LEU A 21 -5.20 -1.41 -6.48
N LEU A 22 -5.04 -0.08 -6.46
CA LEU A 22 -5.61 0.79 -7.50
C LEU A 22 -5.03 0.50 -8.89
N LEU A 23 -3.75 0.13 -8.95
CA LEU A 23 -3.01 -0.10 -10.20
C LEU A 23 -2.78 -1.59 -10.50
N ARG A 24 -3.56 -2.49 -9.88
CA ARG A 24 -3.36 -3.95 -9.94
C ARG A 24 -3.10 -4.44 -11.36
N ASP A 25 -4.01 -4.17 -12.28
CA ASP A 25 -3.93 -4.66 -13.67
C ASP A 25 -2.66 -4.14 -14.37
N ALA A 26 -2.33 -2.85 -14.18
CA ALA A 26 -1.14 -2.24 -14.76
C ALA A 26 0.17 -2.81 -14.16
N VAL A 27 0.17 -3.13 -12.87
CA VAL A 27 1.32 -3.74 -12.19
C VAL A 27 1.52 -5.18 -12.65
N ASP A 28 0.45 -5.96 -12.76
CA ASP A 28 0.50 -7.35 -13.23
C ASP A 28 0.93 -7.41 -14.70
N ASP A 29 0.38 -6.54 -15.56
CA ASP A 29 0.80 -6.43 -16.96
C ASP A 29 2.29 -6.04 -17.08
N PHE A 30 2.74 -5.08 -16.27
CA PHE A 30 4.14 -4.65 -16.27
C PHE A 30 5.09 -5.76 -15.81
N ALA A 31 4.74 -6.46 -14.72
CA ALA A 31 5.54 -7.56 -14.18
C ALA A 31 5.54 -8.77 -15.12
N PHE A 32 4.43 -9.04 -15.80
CA PHE A 32 4.32 -10.13 -16.78
C PHE A 32 5.19 -9.89 -18.01
N ASN A 33 5.17 -8.68 -18.56
CA ASN A 33 5.91 -8.30 -19.76
C ASN A 33 7.42 -8.12 -19.50
N SER A 34 7.79 -7.76 -18.28
CA SER A 34 9.19 -7.55 -17.91
C SER A 34 9.83 -8.82 -17.35
N LYS A 35 10.66 -9.51 -18.16
CA LYS A 35 11.41 -10.72 -17.70
C LYS A 35 12.15 -10.52 -16.37
N LYS A 36 12.67 -9.31 -16.12
CA LYS A 36 13.35 -8.94 -14.87
C LYS A 36 12.43 -8.98 -13.65
N TYR A 37 11.16 -8.60 -13.80
CA TYR A 37 10.21 -8.42 -12.70
C TYR A 37 9.17 -9.54 -12.60
N ARG A 38 9.24 -10.55 -13.47
CA ARG A 38 8.31 -11.69 -13.47
C ARG A 38 8.27 -12.47 -12.16
N HIS A 39 9.33 -12.43 -11.36
CA HIS A 39 9.36 -13.03 -10.02
C HIS A 39 8.59 -12.24 -8.96
N LEU A 40 8.15 -11.01 -9.28
CA LEU A 40 7.35 -10.13 -8.42
C LEU A 40 5.84 -10.20 -8.76
N LEU A 41 5.45 -11.04 -9.72
CA LEU A 41 4.04 -11.28 -10.02
C LEU A 41 3.35 -11.87 -8.80
N LEU A 42 2.25 -11.24 -8.39
CA LEU A 42 1.46 -11.68 -7.27
C LEU A 42 0.38 -12.65 -7.77
N SER A 43 0.16 -13.72 -7.02
CA SER A 43 -0.98 -14.60 -7.24
C SER A 43 -2.29 -13.91 -6.84
N PRO A 44 -3.46 -14.41 -7.29
CA PRO A 44 -4.75 -13.94 -6.80
C PRO A 44 -4.87 -14.00 -5.27
N GLU A 45 -4.26 -15.00 -4.64
CA GLU A 45 -4.23 -15.18 -3.19
C GLU A 45 -3.35 -14.12 -2.50
N ASP A 46 -2.22 -13.75 -3.09
CA ASP A 46 -1.36 -12.69 -2.59
C ASP A 46 -2.09 -11.33 -2.65
N TRP A 47 -2.79 -11.08 -3.75
CA TRP A 47 -3.59 -9.87 -3.91
C TRP A 47 -4.72 -9.76 -2.88
N LYS A 48 -5.41 -10.88 -2.56
CA LYS A 48 -6.38 -10.93 -1.46
C LYS A 48 -5.73 -10.65 -0.10
N SER A 49 -4.50 -11.11 0.11
CA SER A 49 -3.75 -10.84 1.33
C SER A 49 -3.41 -9.35 1.44
N VAL A 50 -3.01 -8.70 0.33
CA VAL A 50 -2.77 -7.26 0.26
C VAL A 50 -4.05 -6.46 0.56
N GLU A 51 -5.20 -6.86 0.00
CA GLU A 51 -6.50 -6.23 0.31
C GLU A 51 -6.84 -6.33 1.81
N SER A 52 -6.68 -7.53 2.38
CA SER A 52 -6.95 -7.79 3.79
C SER A 52 -6.06 -6.94 4.69
N LEU A 53 -4.75 -6.93 4.44
CA LEU A 53 -3.79 -6.12 5.20
C LEU A 53 -4.06 -4.63 5.06
N ASN A 54 -4.35 -4.14 3.85
CA ASN A 54 -4.69 -2.74 3.63
C ASN A 54 -5.94 -2.32 4.42
N SER A 55 -6.97 -3.18 4.46
CA SER A 55 -8.21 -2.90 5.21
C SER A 55 -7.96 -2.76 6.71
N ILE A 56 -7.13 -3.64 7.29
CA ILE A 56 -6.78 -3.61 8.72
C ILE A 56 -5.99 -2.34 9.05
N LEU A 57 -5.00 -2.01 8.20
CA LEU A 57 -4.13 -0.85 8.41
C LEU A 57 -4.84 0.50 8.16
N GLN A 58 -5.90 0.52 7.36
CA GLN A 58 -6.72 1.71 7.13
C GLN A 58 -7.38 2.19 8.44
N VAL A 59 -7.84 1.27 9.29
CA VAL A 59 -8.44 1.60 10.60
C VAL A 59 -7.42 2.26 11.52
N CYS A 60 -6.19 1.75 11.55
CA CYS A 60 -5.11 2.33 12.36
C CYS A 60 -4.73 3.74 11.90
N SER A 61 -4.81 4.01 10.58
CA SER A 61 -4.54 5.35 10.05
C SER A 61 -5.61 6.36 10.51
N PHE A 62 -6.89 5.97 10.53
CA PHE A 62 -7.98 6.82 11.00
C PHE A 62 -7.87 7.15 12.50
N VAL A 63 -7.54 6.16 13.34
CA VAL A 63 -7.31 6.37 14.78
C VAL A 63 -6.14 7.32 15.02
N LEU A 64 -5.06 7.20 14.23
CA LEU A 64 -3.93 8.12 14.32
C LEU A 64 -4.33 9.55 13.94
N PHE A 65 -5.22 9.73 12.96
CA PHE A 65 -5.75 11.06 12.62
C PHE A 65 -6.53 11.67 13.77
N ILE A 66 -7.44 10.93 14.41
CA ILE A 66 -8.25 11.41 15.55
C ILE A 66 -7.37 11.78 16.74
N ALA A 67 -6.47 10.88 17.16
CA ALA A 67 -5.62 11.07 18.34
C ALA A 67 -4.61 12.22 18.25
N ILE A 68 -4.41 12.81 17.06
CA ILE A 68 -3.51 13.96 16.83
C ILE A 68 -4.31 15.27 16.72
N THR A 69 -5.63 15.19 16.55
CA THR A 69 -6.54 16.34 16.40
C THR A 69 -7.29 16.73 17.68
N ASP A 70 -7.25 15.87 18.70
CA ASP A 70 -7.52 16.21 20.11
C ASP A 70 -6.22 16.59 20.84
#